data_AF-A0A817XNU6-F1
#
_entry.id   AF-A0A817XNU6-F1
#
_cell.length_a   1.000
_cell.length_b   1.000
_cell.length_c   1.000
_cell.angle_alpha   90.00
_cell.angle_beta   90.00
_cell.angle_gamma   90.00
#
_symmetry.space_group_name_H-M   'P 1'
#
loop_
_entity.id
_entity.type
_entity.pdbx_description
1 polymer ?
#
loop_
_entity_poly.entity_id
_entity_poly.type
_entity_poly.pdbx_seq_one_letter_code
_entity_poly.pdbx_strand_id
1 'polypeptide(L)'
;MLLNNVSEILSFFKKASEQLSADQEPTLHLVLPWINKLKIFCQIKADDLAVIKHFKSILLKFINEKTWLTQLHDISTFLHPITKNLSFYSQYEKSNIHKATRRMLKTLNILEENQEIQQIGPNINIAKPKKKPKKMRKDDYSQEDVMLEFALASQDDSSEDDEDEIERYAKAKLVVSNEESVLQWWKKWSINYPTLSVLAKSLLGIPASSCTSERIFSVTGRILEQRRQKLR
;
A
#
# COMPACT_ATOMS: atom_id res chain seq x y z
N MET A 1 39.70 -13.84 7.06
CA MET A 1 39.17 -12.55 7.57
C MET A 1 38.42 -11.78 6.48
N LEU A 2 39.04 -11.47 5.34
CA LEU A 2 38.39 -10.71 4.25
C LEU A 2 37.15 -11.41 3.65
N LEU A 3 37.20 -12.72 3.41
CA LEU A 3 36.07 -13.50 2.88
C LEU A 3 34.85 -13.44 3.83
N ASN A 4 35.09 -13.48 5.14
CA ASN A 4 34.02 -13.42 6.14
C ASN A 4 33.33 -12.05 6.13
N ASN A 5 34.10 -10.96 6.00
CA ASN A 5 33.54 -9.61 5.92
C ASN A 5 32.70 -9.41 4.66
N VAL A 6 33.17 -9.91 3.51
CA VAL A 6 32.38 -9.84 2.25
C VAL A 6 31.13 -10.72 2.35
N SER A 7 31.25 -11.92 2.92
CA SER A 7 30.11 -12.81 3.15
C SER A 7 29.06 -12.18 4.05
N GLU A 8 29.47 -11.49 5.11
CA GLU A 8 28.56 -10.77 6.01
C GLU A 8 27.81 -9.69 5.25
N ILE A 9 28.52 -8.88 4.44
CA ILE A 9 27.88 -7.85 3.61
C ILE A 9 26.85 -8.48 2.67
N LEU A 10 27.25 -9.48 1.89
CA LEU A 10 26.36 -10.13 0.92
C LEU A 10 25.18 -10.83 1.59
N SER A 11 25.36 -11.38 2.79
CA SER A 11 24.25 -11.97 3.56
C SER A 11 23.18 -10.94 3.90
N PHE A 12 23.56 -9.68 4.09
CA PHE A 12 22.62 -8.59 4.35
C PHE A 12 21.80 -8.22 3.11
N PHE A 13 22.44 -8.17 1.94
CA PHE A 13 21.74 -8.01 0.66
C PHE A 13 20.82 -9.19 0.36
N LYS A 14 21.26 -10.42 0.66
CA LYS A 14 20.43 -11.62 0.51
C LYS A 14 19.14 -11.50 1.33
N LYS A 15 19.22 -11.09 2.61
CA LYS A 15 18.04 -10.88 3.45
C LYS A 15 17.09 -9.82 2.88
N ALA A 16 17.63 -8.72 2.35
CA ALA A 16 16.83 -7.69 1.70
C ALA A 16 16.09 -8.24 0.47
N SER A 17 16.81 -8.96 -0.40
CA SER A 17 16.23 -9.58 -1.59
C SER A 17 15.15 -10.60 -1.25
N GLU A 18 15.37 -11.46 -0.24
CA GLU A 18 14.39 -12.45 0.20
C GLU A 18 13.08 -11.77 0.65
N GLN A 19 13.17 -10.75 1.50
CA GLN A 19 11.97 -10.03 1.97
C GLN A 19 11.25 -9.26 0.86
N LEU A 20 11.99 -8.59 -0.02
CA LEU A 20 11.38 -7.86 -1.15
C LEU A 20 10.78 -8.80 -2.21
N SER A 21 11.22 -10.06 -2.24
CA SER A 21 10.70 -11.10 -3.13
C SER A 21 9.58 -11.95 -2.51
N ALA A 22 9.14 -11.64 -1.30
CA ALA A 22 8.05 -12.35 -0.65
C ALA A 22 6.73 -12.16 -1.41
N ASP A 23 5.89 -13.20 -1.42
CA ASP A 23 4.65 -13.26 -2.20
C ASP A 23 3.38 -13.46 -1.36
N GLN A 24 3.52 -13.73 -0.07
CA GLN A 24 2.40 -13.89 0.87
C GLN A 24 2.08 -12.60 1.65
N GLU A 25 3.00 -11.63 1.66
CA GLU A 25 2.87 -10.40 2.41
C GLU A 25 3.13 -9.19 1.50
N PRO A 26 2.55 -8.02 1.82
CA PRO A 26 2.88 -6.77 1.14
C PRO A 26 4.37 -6.48 1.17
N THR A 27 4.97 -6.15 0.02
CA THR A 27 6.42 -5.90 -0.06
C THR A 27 6.79 -4.50 -0.53
N LEU A 28 5.90 -3.78 -1.22
CA LEU A 28 6.23 -2.45 -1.78
C LEU A 28 6.67 -1.44 -0.70
N HIS A 29 5.98 -1.43 0.44
CA HIS A 29 6.29 -0.54 1.57
C HIS A 29 7.66 -0.83 2.22
N LEU A 30 8.25 -1.99 1.96
CA LEU A 30 9.57 -2.37 2.50
C LEU A 30 10.73 -1.85 1.65
N VAL A 31 10.47 -1.45 0.39
CA VAL A 31 11.52 -1.03 -0.56
C VAL A 31 12.32 0.15 -0.03
N LEU A 32 11.65 1.21 0.40
CA LEU A 32 12.30 2.42 0.90
C LEU A 32 13.06 2.16 2.22
N PRO A 33 12.47 1.52 3.25
CA PRO A 33 13.21 1.09 4.44
C PRO A 33 14.45 0.27 4.13
N TRP A 34 14.36 -0.72 3.23
CA TRP A 34 15.49 -1.56 2.84
C TRP A 34 16.57 -0.78 2.11
N ILE A 35 16.22 0.05 1.14
CA ILE A 35 17.20 0.89 0.43
C ILE A 35 17.95 1.78 1.42
N ASN A 36 17.24 2.42 2.34
CA ASN A 36 17.88 3.25 3.35
C ASN A 36 18.79 2.43 4.28
N LYS A 37 18.31 1.28 4.74
CA LYS A 37 19.09 0.37 5.60
C LYS A 37 20.35 -0.14 4.89
N LEU A 38 20.27 -0.45 3.61
CA LEU A 38 21.40 -0.85 2.77
C LEU A 38 22.40 0.30 2.59
N LYS A 39 21.93 1.54 2.37
CA LYS A 39 22.81 2.72 2.30
C LYS A 39 23.56 2.94 3.59
N ILE A 40 22.89 2.90 4.74
CA ILE A 40 23.51 3.04 6.07
C ILE A 40 24.52 1.92 6.30
N PHE A 41 24.16 0.68 6.00
CA PHE A 41 25.05 -0.46 6.16
C PHE A 41 26.32 -0.38 5.30
N CYS A 42 26.20 0.16 4.08
CA CYS A 42 27.31 0.35 3.16
C CYS A 42 28.13 1.63 3.42
N GLN A 43 27.85 2.40 4.47
CA GLN A 43 28.69 3.55 4.82
C GLN A 43 30.11 3.08 5.18
N ILE A 44 31.10 3.80 4.63
CA ILE A 44 32.51 3.53 4.84
C ILE A 44 32.89 3.97 6.26
N LYS A 45 33.42 3.05 7.04
CA LYS A 45 33.91 3.30 8.41
C LYS A 45 35.43 3.49 8.39
N ALA A 46 35.95 4.27 9.35
CA ALA A 46 37.39 4.53 9.46
C ALA A 46 38.19 3.23 9.60
N ASP A 47 37.67 2.27 10.38
CA ASP A 47 38.31 0.99 10.71
C ASP A 47 38.17 -0.08 9.61
N ASP A 48 37.46 0.20 8.51
CA ASP A 48 37.31 -0.76 7.43
C ASP A 48 38.65 -0.98 6.68
N LEU A 49 38.94 -2.23 6.32
CA LEU A 49 40.04 -2.58 5.42
C LEU A 49 39.88 -1.85 4.07
N ALA A 50 40.98 -1.46 3.42
CA ALA A 50 40.96 -0.73 2.16
C ALA A 50 40.10 -1.42 1.06
N VAL A 51 40.19 -2.75 0.96
CA VAL A 51 39.38 -3.55 0.04
C VAL A 51 37.88 -3.46 0.37
N ILE A 52 37.52 -3.46 1.65
CA ILE A 52 36.13 -3.32 2.10
C ILE A 52 35.60 -1.91 1.84
N LYS A 53 36.42 -0.88 2.06
CA LYS A 53 36.07 0.51 1.72
C LYS A 53 35.76 0.64 0.23
N HIS A 54 36.61 0.07 -0.62
CA HIS A 54 36.40 0.06 -2.06
C HIS A 54 35.13 -0.72 -2.45
N PHE A 55 34.93 -1.92 -1.90
CA PHE A 55 33.73 -2.72 -2.16
C PHE A 55 32.44 -2.00 -1.76
N LYS A 56 32.41 -1.40 -0.55
CA LYS A 56 31.29 -0.58 -0.08
C LYS A 56 31.03 0.63 -0.99
N SER A 57 32.07 1.30 -1.49
CA SER A 57 31.90 2.42 -2.42
C SER A 57 31.23 1.99 -3.73
N ILE A 58 31.58 0.81 -4.24
CA ILE A 58 30.96 0.24 -5.45
C ILE A 58 29.50 -0.10 -5.17
N LEU A 59 29.20 -0.75 -4.05
CA LEU A 59 27.83 -1.09 -3.67
C LEU A 59 26.97 0.16 -3.48
N LEU A 60 27.48 1.19 -2.80
CA LEU A 60 26.76 2.43 -2.58
C LEU A 60 26.48 3.16 -3.90
N LYS A 61 27.44 3.15 -4.83
CA LYS A 61 27.27 3.65 -6.20
C LYS A 61 26.13 2.91 -6.91
N PHE A 62 26.16 1.57 -6.90
CA PHE A 62 25.11 0.77 -7.54
C PHE A 62 23.73 1.00 -6.92
N ILE A 63 23.63 1.07 -5.59
CA ILE A 63 22.36 1.38 -4.93
C ILE A 63 21.84 2.73 -5.45
N ASN A 64 22.66 3.78 -5.45
CA ASN A 64 22.20 5.10 -5.88
C ASN A 64 21.85 5.17 -7.38
N GLU A 65 22.58 4.47 -8.25
CA GLU A 65 22.37 4.53 -9.71
C GLU A 65 21.27 3.59 -10.21
N LYS A 66 21.03 2.46 -9.52
CA LYS A 66 20.14 1.39 -9.99
C LYS A 66 18.81 1.32 -9.25
N THR A 67 18.65 1.99 -8.11
CA THR A 67 17.35 2.04 -7.42
C THR A 67 16.51 3.20 -7.95
N TRP A 68 15.41 2.88 -8.62
CA TRP A 68 14.41 3.87 -9.02
C TRP A 68 13.28 3.91 -8.00
N LEU A 69 13.35 4.88 -7.10
CA LEU A 69 12.26 5.17 -6.18
C LEU A 69 11.21 6.03 -6.90
N THR A 70 9.95 5.71 -6.65
CA THR A 70 8.78 6.38 -7.21
C THR A 70 7.84 6.78 -6.09
N GLN A 71 6.89 7.66 -6.37
CA GLN A 71 5.89 8.10 -5.39
C GLN A 71 5.10 6.93 -4.78
N LEU A 72 4.94 5.82 -5.50
CA LEU A 72 4.26 4.62 -4.97
C LEU A 72 5.02 4.01 -3.79
N HIS A 73 6.36 4.03 -3.82
CA HIS A 73 7.19 3.54 -2.72
C HIS A 73 7.07 4.45 -1.48
N ASP A 74 7.04 5.76 -1.69
CA ASP A 74 6.89 6.73 -0.61
C ASP A 74 5.52 6.63 0.05
N ILE A 75 4.47 6.60 -0.77
CA ILE A 75 3.09 6.51 -0.28
C ILE A 75 2.85 5.15 0.37
N SER A 76 3.30 4.04 -0.20
CA SER A 76 3.16 2.72 0.44
C SER A 76 3.87 2.64 1.79
N THR A 77 5.04 3.26 1.92
CA THR A 77 5.77 3.35 3.21
C THR A 77 5.03 4.24 4.22
N PHE A 78 4.41 5.34 3.76
CA PHE A 78 3.55 6.19 4.58
C PHE A 78 2.32 5.44 5.10
N LEU A 79 1.68 4.65 4.24
CA LEU A 79 0.50 3.85 4.58
C LEU A 79 0.79 2.67 5.52
N HIS A 80 2.06 2.35 5.76
CA HIS A 80 2.39 1.35 6.77
C HIS A 80 2.46 2.00 8.16
N PRO A 81 1.65 1.57 9.15
CA PRO A 81 1.48 2.30 10.41
C PRO A 81 2.77 2.50 11.22
N ILE A 82 3.70 1.55 11.14
CA ILE A 82 4.99 1.61 11.84
C ILE A 82 5.92 2.65 11.20
N THR A 83 5.88 2.80 9.87
CA THR A 83 6.81 3.65 9.11
C THR A 83 6.19 4.98 8.68
N LYS A 84 4.93 5.24 9.04
CA LYS A 84 4.17 6.43 8.66
C LYS A 84 4.82 7.77 9.03
N ASN A 85 5.63 7.78 10.09
CA ASN A 85 6.32 8.98 10.54
C ASN A 85 7.45 9.40 9.59
N LEU A 86 7.89 8.50 8.69
CA LEU A 86 8.85 8.79 7.64
C LEU A 86 10.08 9.52 8.21
N SER A 87 10.67 8.98 9.28
CA SER A 87 11.68 9.68 10.11
C SER A 87 12.92 10.17 9.35
N PHE A 88 13.16 9.65 8.16
CA PHE A 88 14.29 10.01 7.30
C PHE A 88 14.00 11.19 6.38
N TYR A 89 12.73 11.58 6.24
CA TYR A 89 12.29 12.69 5.40
C TYR A 89 12.21 13.99 6.20
N SER A 90 12.57 15.09 5.55
CA SER A 90 12.29 16.44 6.04
C SER A 90 10.79 16.72 6.09
N GLN A 91 10.39 17.72 6.87
CA GLN A 91 8.98 18.12 6.95
C GLN A 91 8.40 18.52 5.58
N TYR A 92 9.23 19.12 4.72
CA TYR A 92 8.85 19.47 3.35
C TYR A 92 8.56 18.23 2.50
N GLU A 93 9.42 17.21 2.54
CA GLU A 93 9.23 15.97 1.81
C GLU A 93 7.99 15.21 2.30
N LYS A 94 7.75 15.16 3.62
CA LYS A 94 6.52 14.59 4.18
C LYS A 94 5.28 15.32 3.66
N SER A 95 5.31 16.65 3.63
CA SER A 95 4.21 17.46 3.06
C SER A 95 3.97 17.13 1.59
N ASN A 96 5.03 16.90 0.80
CA ASN A 96 4.91 16.49 -0.59
C ASN A 96 4.29 15.09 -0.74
N ILE A 97 4.65 14.15 0.14
CA ILE A 97 4.07 12.80 0.16
C ILE A 97 2.57 12.87 0.52
N HIS A 98 2.19 13.68 1.50
CA HIS A 98 0.78 13.89 1.83
C HIS A 98 0.01 14.48 0.65
N LYS A 99 0.58 15.50 -0.04
CA LYS A 99 -0.01 16.07 -1.26
C LYS A 99 -0.13 15.04 -2.38
N ALA A 100 0.87 14.19 -2.59
CA ALA A 100 0.83 13.12 -3.59
C ALA A 100 -0.26 12.08 -3.26
N THR A 101 -0.37 11.71 -1.99
CA THR A 101 -1.41 10.81 -1.47
C THR A 101 -2.82 11.36 -1.75
N ARG A 102 -3.06 12.65 -1.48
CA ARG A 102 -4.34 13.33 -1.83
C ARG A 102 -4.63 13.28 -3.31
N ARG A 103 -3.65 13.54 -4.16
CA ARG A 103 -3.83 13.50 -5.62
C ARG A 103 -4.24 12.10 -6.06
N MET A 104 -3.57 11.07 -5.53
CA MET A 104 -3.87 9.69 -5.88
C MET A 104 -5.26 9.25 -5.41
N LEU A 105 -5.68 9.65 -4.21
CA LEU A 105 -7.05 9.43 -3.72
C LEU A 105 -8.10 10.09 -4.62
N LYS A 106 -7.89 11.35 -5.01
CA LYS A 106 -8.79 12.04 -5.95
C LYS A 106 -8.91 11.30 -7.28
N THR A 107 -7.79 10.80 -7.81
CA THR A 107 -7.81 10.02 -9.05
C THR A 107 -8.58 8.71 -8.88
N LEU A 108 -8.42 7.99 -7.76
CA LEU A 108 -9.17 6.76 -7.51
C LEU A 108 -10.68 7.02 -7.40
N ASN A 109 -11.10 8.04 -6.67
CA ASN A 109 -12.53 8.36 -6.54
C ASN A 109 -13.16 8.69 -7.89
N ILE A 110 -12.48 9.49 -8.72
CA ILE A 110 -12.94 9.81 -10.09
C ILE A 110 -13.07 8.53 -10.94
N LEU A 111 -12.13 7.59 -10.81
CA LEU A 111 -12.19 6.33 -11.56
C LEU A 111 -13.35 5.44 -11.10
N GLU A 112 -13.64 5.41 -9.80
CA GLU A 112 -14.79 4.67 -9.25
C GLU A 112 -16.12 5.28 -9.71
N GLU A 113 -16.28 6.61 -9.64
CA GLU A 113 -17.45 7.33 -10.16
C GLU A 113 -17.68 7.07 -11.65
N ASN A 114 -16.61 7.03 -12.45
CA ASN A 114 -16.70 6.76 -13.88
C ASN A 114 -17.02 5.28 -14.21
N GLN A 115 -16.67 4.33 -13.33
CA GLN A 115 -17.01 2.92 -13.51
C GLN A 115 -18.50 2.66 -13.24
N GLU A 116 -19.13 3.39 -12.31
CA GLU A 116 -20.58 3.34 -12.11
C GLU A 116 -21.35 3.86 -13.34
N ILE A 117 -20.81 4.88 -14.03
CA ILE A 117 -21.41 5.44 -15.25
C ILE A 117 -21.29 4.48 -16.45
N GLN A 118 -20.28 3.60 -16.50
CA GLN A 118 -20.06 2.66 -17.60
C GLN A 118 -20.76 1.30 -17.46
N GLN A 119 -21.44 1.01 -16.34
CA GLN A 119 -22.24 -0.22 -16.16
C GLN A 119 -23.64 -0.18 -16.79
N ILE A 120 -23.90 0.70 -17.77
CA ILE A 120 -25.08 0.59 -18.64
C ILE A 120 -24.74 -0.35 -19.82
N GLY A 121 -24.67 -1.65 -19.52
CA GLY A 121 -24.77 -2.72 -20.52
C GLY A 121 -26.22 -2.86 -21.05
N PRO A 122 -26.45 -3.58 -22.17
CA PRO A 122 -27.67 -3.47 -22.96
C PRO A 122 -28.93 -3.79 -22.16
N ASN A 123 -29.87 -2.85 -22.28
CA ASN A 123 -31.21 -2.81 -21.74
C ASN A 123 -31.95 -4.17 -21.85
N ILE A 124 -32.04 -4.92 -20.75
CA ILE A 124 -33.08 -5.95 -20.59
C ILE A 124 -34.24 -5.29 -19.84
N ASN A 125 -35.21 -4.81 -20.60
CA ASN A 125 -36.52 -4.41 -20.10
C ASN A 125 -37.22 -5.64 -19.47
N ILE A 126 -36.99 -5.87 -18.18
CA ILE A 126 -37.92 -6.63 -17.36
C ILE A 126 -38.85 -5.61 -16.70
N ALA A 127 -39.99 -5.39 -17.34
CA ALA A 127 -41.08 -4.62 -16.76
C ALA A 127 -41.49 -5.23 -15.41
N LYS A 128 -41.11 -4.58 -14.30
CA LYS A 128 -41.72 -4.82 -12.99
C LYS A 128 -43.05 -4.07 -12.90
N PRO A 129 -44.10 -4.66 -12.31
CA PRO A 129 -45.44 -4.10 -12.31
C PRO A 129 -45.47 -2.81 -11.49
N LYS A 130 -46.01 -1.74 -12.08
CA LYS A 130 -46.30 -0.47 -11.41
C LYS A 130 -47.33 -0.72 -10.29
N LYS A 131 -46.89 -0.76 -9.02
CA LYS A 131 -47.81 -0.58 -7.89
C LYS A 131 -48.15 0.91 -7.79
N LYS A 132 -49.44 1.23 -7.92
CA LYS A 132 -49.99 2.58 -7.75
C LYS A 132 -49.61 3.14 -6.37
N PRO A 133 -49.34 4.45 -6.23
CA PRO A 133 -49.11 5.05 -4.93
C PRO A 133 -50.41 5.00 -4.10
N LYS A 134 -50.36 4.36 -2.93
CA LYS A 134 -51.36 4.56 -1.89
C LYS A 134 -51.11 5.96 -1.31
N LYS A 135 -52.12 6.82 -1.32
CA LYS A 135 -52.12 8.07 -0.54
C LYS A 135 -51.98 7.71 0.94
N MET A 136 -50.80 7.88 1.52
CA MET A 136 -50.59 7.81 2.96
C MET A 136 -51.09 9.10 3.61
N ARG A 137 -51.83 8.96 4.71
CA ARG A 137 -52.21 10.07 5.60
C ARG A 137 -50.95 10.59 6.28
N LYS A 138 -50.91 11.89 6.55
CA LYS A 138 -49.73 12.66 6.93
C LYS A 138 -49.28 12.50 8.39
N ASP A 139 -49.94 11.63 9.17
CA ASP A 139 -49.94 11.73 10.64
C ASP A 139 -49.53 10.44 11.37
N ASP A 140 -48.92 9.46 10.70
CA ASP A 140 -48.54 8.18 11.33
C ASP A 140 -47.03 7.92 11.10
N TYR A 141 -46.19 8.69 11.79
CA TYR A 141 -44.76 8.41 11.91
C TYR A 141 -44.54 7.48 13.10
N SER A 142 -43.90 6.33 12.86
CA SER A 142 -43.51 5.45 13.96
C SER A 142 -42.39 6.10 14.78
N GLN A 143 -42.25 5.70 16.05
CA GLN A 143 -41.14 6.16 16.89
C GLN A 143 -39.76 5.85 16.26
N GLU A 144 -39.66 4.78 15.48
CA GLU A 144 -38.45 4.42 14.74
C GLU A 144 -38.17 5.40 13.60
N ASP A 145 -39.20 5.85 12.87
CA ASP A 145 -39.06 6.85 11.80
C ASP A 145 -38.59 8.20 12.36
N VAL A 146 -39.15 8.63 13.49
CA VAL A 146 -38.75 9.87 14.18
C VAL A 146 -37.33 9.78 14.72
N MET A 147 -36.93 8.61 15.26
CA MET A 147 -35.58 8.39 15.75
C MET A 147 -34.56 8.37 14.61
N LEU A 148 -34.92 7.79 13.46
CA LEU A 148 -34.09 7.76 12.26
C LEU A 148 -33.96 9.15 11.65
N GLU A 149 -35.05 9.92 11.59
CA GLU A 149 -35.04 11.32 11.12
C GLU A 149 -34.22 12.23 12.05
N PHE A 150 -34.30 12.02 13.38
CA PHE A 150 -33.45 12.72 14.34
C PHE A 150 -31.97 12.35 14.20
N ALA A 151 -31.65 11.07 14.02
CA ALA A 151 -30.28 10.60 13.80
C ALA A 151 -29.67 11.15 12.50
N LEU A 152 -30.47 11.21 11.43
CA LEU A 152 -30.07 11.79 10.14
C LEU A 152 -29.96 13.32 10.19
N ALA A 153 -30.84 14.00 10.94
CA ALA A 153 -30.77 15.44 11.15
C ALA A 153 -29.57 15.84 12.03
N SER A 154 -29.08 14.96 12.91
CA SER A 154 -27.85 15.15 13.66
C SER A 154 -26.56 14.83 12.87
N GLN A 155 -26.67 14.36 11.62
CA GLN A 155 -25.53 14.13 10.73
C GLN A 155 -25.21 15.30 9.80
N ASP A 156 -26.02 16.37 9.83
CA ASP A 156 -25.81 17.54 8.98
C ASP A 156 -25.78 18.80 9.85
N ASP A 157 -24.72 18.93 10.66
CA ASP A 157 -24.13 20.24 10.89
C ASP A 157 -22.61 20.14 11.14
N SER A 158 -21.92 20.97 10.39
CA SER A 158 -20.48 21.02 10.17
C SER A 158 -19.62 21.43 11.37
N SER A 159 -18.34 21.04 11.32
CA SER A 159 -17.15 21.77 11.82
C SER A 159 -16.53 21.48 13.21
N GLU A 160 -16.32 20.20 13.56
CA GLU A 160 -15.18 19.84 14.47
C GLU A 160 -14.18 18.85 13.84
N ASP A 161 -14.47 18.30 12.66
CA ASP A 161 -13.73 17.19 11.99
C ASP A 161 -13.10 17.57 10.64
N ASP A 162 -12.76 18.85 10.42
CA ASP A 162 -12.06 19.36 9.21
C ASP A 162 -10.56 18.95 9.15
N GLU A 163 -10.13 17.94 9.90
CA GLU A 163 -8.82 17.33 9.66
C GLU A 163 -8.93 16.32 8.52
N ASP A 164 -8.28 16.66 7.41
CA ASP A 164 -7.98 15.74 6.31
C ASP A 164 -7.56 14.37 6.88
N GLU A 165 -8.20 13.30 6.42
CA GLU A 165 -8.02 11.93 6.91
C GLU A 165 -6.53 11.54 7.00
N ILE A 166 -5.73 12.05 6.05
CA ILE A 166 -4.27 11.90 5.99
C ILE A 166 -3.58 12.54 7.20
N GLU A 167 -4.00 13.73 7.61
CA GLU A 167 -3.45 14.45 8.76
C GLU A 167 -3.85 13.76 10.07
N ARG A 168 -5.10 13.30 10.18
CA ARG A 168 -5.56 12.47 11.30
C ARG A 168 -4.74 11.19 11.42
N TYR A 169 -4.53 10.49 10.30
CA TYR A 169 -3.69 9.29 10.26
C TYR A 169 -2.23 9.60 10.62
N ALA A 170 -1.67 10.70 10.13
CA ALA A 170 -0.29 11.10 10.42
C ALA A 170 -0.07 11.41 11.90
N LYS A 171 -1.03 12.07 12.57
CA LYS A 171 -0.95 12.45 13.99
C LYS A 171 -1.29 11.31 14.95
N ALA A 172 -2.08 10.32 14.52
CA ALA A 172 -2.53 9.24 15.40
C ALA A 172 -1.35 8.48 16.03
N LYS A 173 -1.51 7.96 17.25
CA LYS A 173 -0.58 6.97 17.81
C LYS A 173 -1.16 5.60 17.52
N LEU A 174 -0.51 4.84 16.63
CA LEU A 174 -1.02 3.54 16.19
C LEU A 174 -0.24 2.43 16.86
N VAL A 175 -0.97 1.48 17.42
CA VAL A 175 -0.41 0.23 17.93
C VAL A 175 -0.64 -0.83 16.86
N VAL A 176 0.46 -1.44 16.40
CA VAL A 176 0.43 -2.59 15.50
C VAL A 176 1.01 -3.79 16.23
N SER A 177 0.26 -4.88 16.24
CA SER A 177 0.75 -6.17 16.73
C SER A 177 1.72 -6.78 15.71
N ASN A 178 2.84 -7.31 16.17
CA ASN A 178 3.87 -7.90 15.29
C ASN A 178 3.39 -9.12 14.48
N GLU A 179 2.28 -9.73 14.86
CA GLU A 179 1.71 -10.91 14.21
C GLU A 179 0.64 -10.57 13.16
N GLU A 180 0.23 -9.30 13.06
CA GLU A 180 -0.83 -8.89 12.15
C GLU A 180 -0.27 -8.32 10.85
N SER A 181 -0.77 -8.81 9.71
CA SER A 181 -0.44 -8.24 8.41
C SER A 181 -0.96 -6.81 8.29
N VAL A 182 -0.19 -5.92 7.66
CA VAL A 182 -0.61 -4.53 7.43
C VAL A 182 -1.96 -4.42 6.70
N LEU A 183 -2.30 -5.38 5.83
CA LEU A 183 -3.60 -5.41 5.15
C LEU A 183 -4.76 -5.76 6.10
N GLN A 184 -4.51 -6.64 7.07
CA GLN A 184 -5.49 -6.98 8.11
C GLN A 184 -5.71 -5.78 9.03
N TRP A 185 -4.64 -5.06 9.36
CA TRP A 185 -4.72 -3.81 10.11
C TRP A 185 -5.59 -2.78 9.38
N TRP A 186 -5.37 -2.54 8.08
CA TRP A 186 -6.20 -1.63 7.29
C TRP A 186 -7.66 -2.07 7.20
N LYS A 187 -7.92 -3.38 7.20
CA LYS A 187 -9.29 -3.92 7.21
C LYS A 187 -10.02 -3.61 8.53
N LYS A 188 -9.33 -3.62 9.67
CA LYS A 188 -9.92 -3.26 10.97
C LYS A 188 -10.19 -1.76 11.07
N TRP A 189 -9.27 -0.96 10.54
CA TRP A 189 -9.31 0.50 10.60
C TRP A 189 -10.05 1.17 9.44
N SER A 190 -10.70 0.39 8.56
CA SER A 190 -11.40 0.92 7.39
C SER A 190 -12.58 1.82 7.75
N ILE A 191 -13.19 1.64 8.92
CA ILE A 191 -14.29 2.51 9.39
C ILE A 191 -13.74 3.89 9.76
N ASN A 192 -12.60 3.94 10.44
CA ASN A 192 -11.94 5.18 10.83
C ASN A 192 -11.23 5.87 9.67
N TYR A 193 -10.80 5.11 8.67
CA TYR A 193 -10.05 5.59 7.52
C TYR A 193 -10.60 5.01 6.21
N PRO A 194 -11.82 5.41 5.79
CA PRO A 194 -12.51 4.80 4.67
C PRO A 194 -11.74 4.99 3.35
N THR A 195 -11.35 6.22 3.03
CA THR A 195 -10.67 6.54 1.78
C THR A 195 -9.23 6.03 1.77
N LEU A 196 -8.51 6.16 2.88
CA LEU A 196 -7.12 5.74 2.98
C LEU A 196 -6.97 4.21 3.00
N SER A 197 -7.96 3.48 3.52
CA SER A 197 -7.96 2.00 3.50
C SER A 197 -8.09 1.42 2.08
N VAL A 198 -8.87 2.06 1.21
CA VAL A 198 -8.99 1.68 -0.21
C VAL A 198 -7.66 1.87 -0.93
N LEU A 199 -7.01 3.01 -0.69
CA LEU A 199 -5.67 3.30 -1.22
C LEU A 199 -4.62 2.32 -0.69
N ALA A 200 -4.65 2.04 0.61
CA ALA A 200 -3.72 1.11 1.23
C ALA A 200 -3.85 -0.29 0.65
N LYS A 201 -5.08 -0.77 0.45
CA LYS A 201 -5.32 -2.07 -0.18
C LYS A 201 -4.77 -2.13 -1.60
N SER A 202 -5.00 -1.09 -2.41
CA SER A 202 -4.52 -1.08 -3.82
C SER A 202 -3.00 -0.97 -3.92
N LEU A 203 -2.36 -0.13 -3.12
CA LEU A 203 -0.90 0.03 -3.14
C LEU A 203 -0.14 -1.10 -2.48
N LEU A 204 -0.55 -1.55 -1.29
CA LEU A 204 0.14 -2.61 -0.56
C LEU A 204 -0.04 -3.98 -1.22
N GLY A 205 -1.02 -4.13 -2.09
CA GLY A 205 -1.19 -5.31 -2.95
C GLY A 205 -0.17 -5.40 -4.09
N ILE A 206 0.56 -4.33 -4.40
CA ILE A 206 1.59 -4.35 -5.46
C ILE A 206 2.85 -5.04 -4.90
N PRO A 207 3.37 -6.09 -5.56
CA PRO A 207 4.62 -6.70 -5.14
C PRO A 207 5.81 -5.79 -5.50
N ALA A 208 6.83 -5.76 -4.64
CA ALA A 208 8.07 -5.04 -4.91
C ALA A 208 8.95 -5.71 -5.99
N SER A 209 8.72 -6.99 -6.29
CA SER A 209 9.54 -7.80 -7.18
C SER A 209 8.72 -8.61 -8.17
N SER A 210 9.29 -8.84 -9.36
CA SER A 210 8.79 -9.79 -10.37
C SER A 210 9.12 -11.26 -10.06
N CYS A 211 9.85 -11.55 -8.97
CA CYS A 211 10.29 -12.93 -8.66
C CYS A 211 9.15 -13.96 -8.63
N THR A 212 7.95 -13.57 -8.19
CA THR A 212 6.79 -14.47 -8.13
C THR A 212 6.34 -14.91 -9.52
N SER A 213 6.25 -13.98 -10.47
CA SER A 213 5.88 -14.31 -11.84
C SER A 213 6.98 -15.14 -12.51
N GLU A 214 8.26 -14.79 -12.31
CA GLU A 214 9.41 -15.56 -12.79
C GLU A 214 9.43 -17.00 -12.25
N ARG A 215 9.10 -17.21 -10.97
CA ARG A 215 9.02 -18.55 -10.37
C ARG A 215 7.93 -19.39 -11.04
N ILE A 216 6.75 -18.80 -11.26
CA ILE A 216 5.63 -19.46 -11.95
C ILE A 216 6.00 -19.80 -13.41
N PHE A 217 6.61 -18.85 -14.13
CA PHE A 217 7.08 -19.08 -15.50
C PHE A 217 8.17 -20.15 -15.57
N SER A 218 9.11 -20.18 -14.62
CA SER A 218 10.16 -21.19 -14.52
C SER A 218 9.60 -22.60 -14.28
N VAL A 219 8.62 -22.73 -13.38
CA VAL A 219 7.93 -24.01 -13.15
C VAL A 219 7.18 -24.45 -14.40
N THR A 220 6.44 -23.53 -15.03
CA THR A 220 5.68 -23.81 -16.26
C THR A 220 6.62 -24.24 -17.40
N GLY A 221 7.74 -23.54 -17.58
CA GLY A 221 8.76 -23.88 -18.55
C GLY A 221 9.31 -25.30 -18.35
N ARG A 222 9.60 -25.68 -17.09
CA ARG A 222 10.03 -27.05 -16.77
C ARG A 222 8.96 -28.10 -17.10
N ILE A 223 7.69 -27.84 -16.83
CA ILE A 223 6.59 -28.76 -17.17
C ILE A 223 6.46 -28.92 -18.69
N LEU A 224 6.55 -27.82 -19.45
CA LEU A 224 6.48 -27.84 -20.91
C LEU A 224 7.68 -28.57 -21.53
N GLU A 225 8.88 -28.33 -21.03
CA GLU A 225 10.11 -29.00 -21.48
C GLU A 225 10.02 -30.52 -21.23
N GLN A 226 9.59 -30.93 -20.03
CA GLN A 226 9.40 -32.35 -19.70
C GLN A 226 8.33 -33.03 -20.57
N ARG A 227 7.24 -32.33 -20.89
CA ARG A 227 6.22 -32.84 -21.82
C ARG A 227 6.80 -33.04 -23.22
N ARG A 228 7.61 -32.09 -23.71
CA ARG A 228 8.26 -32.18 -25.02
C ARG A 228 9.27 -33.33 -25.11
N GLN A 229 10.03 -33.57 -24.03
CA GLN A 229 10.99 -34.67 -23.97
C GLN A 229 10.32 -36.06 -23.99
N LYS A 230 9.10 -36.19 -23.45
CA LYS A 230 8.33 -37.45 -23.49
C LYS A 230 7.65 -37.75 -24.84
N LEU A 231 7.65 -36.80 -25.76
CA LEU A 231 7.10 -36.95 -27.12
C LEU A 231 8.18 -37.25 -28.18
N ARG A 232 9.45 -37.27 -27.78
CA ARG A 232 10.58 -37.72 -28.59
C ARG A 232 10.92 -39.15 -28.23
#